data_AF-A0A0M0BU54-F1
#
_entry.id   AF-A0A0M0BU54-F1
#
_cell.length_a   1.000
_cell.length_b   1.000
_cell.length_c   1.000
_cell.angle_alpha   90.00
_cell.angle_beta   90.00
_cell.angle_gamma   90.00
#
_symmetry.space_group_name_H-M   'P 1'
#
loop_
_entity.id
_entity.type
_entity.pdbx_description
1 polymer ?
#
loop_
_entity_poly.entity_id
_entity_poly.type
_entity_poly.pdbx_seq_one_letter_code
_entity_poly.pdbx_strand_id
1 'polypeptide(L)' 'METSSVIVFGIEANIKSKLLSMGATSIEKAVTSRQARFSYQEESWISYIAGGMFAIIKKTKDGRFYAPIYH' A
#
# COMPACT_ATOMS: atom_id res chain seq x y z
N MET A 1 3.51 -1.03 -23.94
CA MET A 1 2.75 -1.37 -22.70
C MET A 1 3.65 -1.91 -21.59
N GLU A 2 4.97 -1.73 -21.65
CA GLU A 2 5.92 -2.40 -20.72
C GLU A 2 6.40 -1.48 -19.59
N THR A 3 6.46 -0.17 -19.83
CA THR A 3 6.97 0.83 -18.87
C THR A 3 6.03 1.08 -17.69
N SER A 4 4.71 1.06 -17.93
CA SER A 4 3.71 1.36 -16.89
C SER A 4 3.71 0.30 -15.79
N SER A 5 3.93 -0.97 -16.14
CA SER A 5 3.95 -2.08 -15.17
C SER A 5 5.13 -1.98 -14.22
N VAL A 6 6.34 -1.69 -14.73
CA VAL A 6 7.55 -1.53 -13.89
C VAL A 6 7.40 -0.38 -12.88
N ILE A 7 6.79 0.72 -13.31
CA ILE A 7 6.53 1.88 -12.44
C ILE A 7 5.53 1.50 -11.33
N VAL A 8 4.43 0.81 -11.67
CA VAL A 8 3.42 0.39 -10.69
C VAL A 8 4.00 -0.61 -9.68
N PHE A 9 4.80 -1.58 -10.11
CA PHE A 9 5.47 -2.51 -9.20
C PHE A 9 6.45 -1.80 -8.25
N GLY A 10 7.20 -0.80 -8.74
CA GLY A 10 8.07 0.01 -7.91
C GLY A 10 7.30 0.80 -6.84
N ILE A 11 6.18 1.40 -7.22
CA ILE A 11 5.31 2.15 -6.31
C ILE A 11 4.67 1.21 -5.28
N GLU A 12 4.14 0.06 -5.70
CA GLU A 12 3.58 -0.96 -4.80
C GLU A 12 4.62 -1.44 -3.78
N ALA A 13 5.83 -1.75 -4.24
CA ALA A 13 6.92 -2.18 -3.36
C ALA A 13 7.29 -1.09 -2.33
N ASN A 14 7.34 0.18 -2.76
CA ASN A 14 7.68 1.28 -1.86
C ASN A 14 6.59 1.51 -0.79
N ILE A 15 5.32 1.49 -1.21
CA ILE A 15 4.18 1.58 -0.30
C ILE A 15 4.20 0.43 0.71
N LYS A 16 4.41 -0.80 0.24
CA LYS A 16 4.53 -1.99 1.11
C LYS A 16 5.64 -1.80 2.13
N SER A 17 6.83 -1.37 1.69
CA SER A 17 7.98 -1.14 2.57
C SER A 17 7.67 -0.12 3.67
N LYS A 18 7.00 0.99 3.33
CA LYS A 18 6.57 2.00 4.31
C LYS A 18 5.58 1.45 5.33
N LEU A 19 4.57 0.71 4.88
CA LEU A 19 3.58 0.09 5.75
C LEU A 19 4.23 -0.92 6.71
N LEU A 20 5.13 -1.77 6.20
CA LEU A 20 5.87 -2.74 7.01
C LEU A 20 6.79 -2.06 8.03
N SER A 21 7.48 -0.99 7.63
CA SER A 21 8.36 -0.22 8.53
C SER A 21 7.60 0.42 9.70
N MET A 22 6.30 0.65 9.54
CA MET A 22 5.41 1.13 10.61
C MET A 22 4.73 0.01 11.40
N GLY A 23 4.95 -1.26 11.03
CA GLY A 23 4.24 -2.39 11.62
C GLY A 23 2.75 -2.46 11.21
N ALA A 24 2.36 -1.80 10.12
CA ALA A 24 1.00 -1.86 9.58
C ALA A 24 0.77 -3.19 8.85
N THR A 25 0.73 -4.28 9.60
CA THR A 25 0.66 -5.66 9.09
C THR A 25 -0.74 -6.26 9.11
N SER A 26 -1.67 -5.61 9.80
CA SER A 26 -3.02 -6.13 10.05
C SER A 26 -4.03 -4.98 10.03
N ILE A 27 -5.32 -5.30 9.92
CA ILE A 27 -6.40 -4.30 9.92
C ILE A 27 -6.38 -3.40 11.17
N GLU A 28 -6.05 -3.95 12.34
CA GLU A 28 -5.95 -3.22 13.61
C GLU A 28 -4.76 -2.26 13.65
N LYS A 29 -3.69 -2.60 12.92
CA LYS A 29 -2.47 -1.80 12.82
C LYS A 29 -2.46 -0.93 11.56
N ALA A 30 -3.58 -0.86 10.83
CA ALA A 30 -3.65 -0.12 9.58
C ALA A 30 -3.45 1.37 9.82
N VAL A 31 -2.70 2.01 8.93
CA VAL A 31 -2.32 3.42 9.03
C VAL A 31 -2.88 4.23 7.86
N THR A 32 -3.09 5.52 8.06
CA THR A 32 -3.47 6.45 6.99
C THR A 32 -2.28 6.73 6.07
N SER A 33 -2.54 7.21 4.84
CA SER A 33 -1.50 7.68 3.91
C SER A 33 -0.57 8.72 4.55
N ARG A 34 -1.15 9.61 5.35
CA ARG A 34 -0.43 10.67 6.07
C ARG A 34 0.52 10.10 7.12
N GLN A 35 0.06 9.13 7.91
CA GLN A 35 0.89 8.44 8.90
C GLN A 35 2.05 7.69 8.23
N ALA A 36 1.77 7.02 7.11
CA ALA A 36 2.77 6.32 6.30
C ALA A 36 3.65 7.22 5.45
N ARG A 37 3.43 8.55 5.49
CA ARG A 37 4.16 9.56 4.72
C ARG A 37 4.24 9.17 3.24
N PHE A 38 3.09 8.81 2.67
CA PHE A 38 2.99 8.56 1.25
C PHE A 38 3.33 9.82 0.47
N SER A 39 4.07 9.66 -0.61
CA SER A 39 4.31 10.73 -1.57
C SER A 39 3.04 10.99 -2.37
N TYR A 40 2.96 12.15 -3.02
CA TYR A 40 1.85 12.48 -3.90
C TYR A 40 1.60 11.39 -4.97
N GLN A 41 2.68 10.85 -5.54
CA GLN A 41 2.59 9.76 -6.51
C GLN A 41 2.00 8.50 -5.88
N GLU A 42 2.48 8.09 -4.70
CA GLU A 42 1.97 6.92 -3.99
C GLU A 42 0.49 7.07 -3.62
N GLU A 43 0.05 8.25 -3.18
CA GLU A 43 -1.36 8.53 -2.89
C GLU A 43 -2.25 8.49 -4.14
N SER A 44 -1.75 8.95 -5.29
CA SER A 44 -2.50 8.80 -6.55
C SER A 44 -2.69 7.34 -6.95
N TRP A 45 -1.69 6.49 -6.70
CA TRP A 45 -1.71 5.10 -7.13
C TRP A 45 -2.32 4.13 -6.11
N ILE A 46 -2.30 4.45 -4.81
CA ILE A 46 -2.78 3.56 -3.74
C ILE A 46 -4.22 3.10 -3.96
N SER A 47 -5.08 3.95 -4.54
CA SER A 47 -6.48 3.61 -4.81
C SER A 47 -6.65 2.57 -5.91
N TYR A 48 -5.67 2.42 -6.80
CA TYR A 48 -5.65 1.42 -7.87
C TYR A 48 -4.94 0.13 -7.44
N ILE A 49 -3.97 0.25 -6.53
CA ILE A 49 -3.16 -0.88 -6.07
C ILE A 49 -3.84 -1.60 -4.89
N ALA A 50 -4.46 -0.86 -3.98
CA ALA A 50 -5.01 -1.41 -2.75
C ALA A 50 -6.47 -1.87 -2.88
N GLY A 51 -6.79 -2.99 -2.23
CA GLY A 51 -8.19 -3.43 -2.02
C GLY A 51 -8.67 -4.61 -2.87
N GLY A 52 -7.86 -5.13 -3.79
CA GLY A 52 -8.16 -6.39 -4.46
C GLY A 52 -8.09 -7.60 -3.52
N MET A 53 -8.87 -8.66 -3.82
CA MET A 53 -8.85 -9.92 -3.07
C MET A 53 -7.42 -10.51 -2.96
N PHE A 54 -6.64 -10.39 -4.04
CA PHE A 54 -5.24 -10.82 -4.12
C PHE A 54 -4.23 -9.65 -4.04
N ALA A 55 -4.67 -8.44 -3.73
CA ALA A 55 -3.76 -7.30 -3.58
C ALA A 55 -2.85 -7.50 -2.36
N ILE A 56 -1.57 -7.21 -2.55
CA ILE A 56 -0.53 -7.27 -1.50
C ILE A 56 -0.77 -6.17 -0.46
N ILE A 57 -1.30 -5.03 -0.88
CA ILE A 57 -1.71 -3.93 0.00
C ILE A 57 -3.23 -3.99 0.17
N LYS A 58 -3.67 -4.00 1.43
CA LYS A 58 -5.07 -4.03 1.80
C LYS A 58 -5.53 -2.65 2.25
N LYS A 59 -6.79 -2.33 1.96
CA LYS A 59 -7.45 -1.09 2.33
C LYS A 59 -8.61 -1.38 3.28
N THR A 60 -8.73 -0.61 4.34
CA THR A 60 -9.87 -0.65 5.25
C THR A 60 -10.98 0.29 4.78
N LYS A 61 -12.21 0.09 5.28
CA LYS A 61 -13.34 0.99 4.97
C LYS A 61 -13.10 2.43 5.44
N ASP A 62 -12.27 2.62 6.46
CA ASP A 62 -11.90 3.92 7.05
C ASP A 62 -10.79 4.64 6.25
N GLY A 63 -10.36 4.10 5.11
CA GLY A 63 -9.29 4.71 4.31
C GLY A 63 -7.88 4.50 4.87
N ARG A 64 -7.69 3.45 5.68
CA ARG A 64 -6.37 3.04 6.18
C ARG A 64 -5.82 1.88 5.36
N PHE A 65 -4.51 1.70 5.39
CA PHE A 65 -3.78 0.74 4.60
C PHE A 65 -2.90 -0.15 5.49
N TYR A 66 -2.77 -1.41 5.11
CA TYR A 66 -1.87 -2.37 5.74
C TYR A 66 -1.34 -3.37 4.72
N ALA A 67 -0.17 -3.93 5.00
CA ALA A 67 0.49 -4.94 4.18
C ALA A 67 0.68 -6.22 5.02
N PRO A 68 -0.15 -7.26 4.84
CA PRO A 68 0.04 -8.53 5.55
C PRO A 68 1.39 -9.15 5.20
N ILE A 69 2.07 -9.67 6.22
CA ILE A 69 3.27 -10.49 6.06
C ILE A 69 2.77 -11.92 5.87
N TYR A 70 2.78 -12.40 4.64
CA TYR A 70 2.59 -13.82 4.36
C TYR A 70 3.93 -14.51 4.61
N HIS A 71 3.93 -15.48 5.51
CA HIS A 71 5.10 -16.25 5.93
C HIS A 71 5.21 -17.55 5.13
#